data_AF-A0A7Y4UI35-F1
#
_entry.id   AF-A0A7Y4UI35-F1
#
_cell.length_a   1.000
_cell.length_b   1.000
_cell.length_c   1.000
_cell.angle_alpha   90.00
_cell.angle_beta   90.00
_cell.angle_gamma   90.00
#
_symmetry.space_group_name_H-M   'P 1'
#
loop_
_entity.id
_entity.type
_entity.pdbx_description
1 polymer ?
#
loop_
_entity_poly.entity_id
_entity_poly.type
_entity_poly.pdbx_seq_one_letter_code
_entity_poly.pdbx_strand_id
1 'polypeptide(L)' 'MLAATLCLGSAVAFAQTAPAPAAARPQAPAVKTHLKVGDVAPDFELPGTDGKTYKLSQFKGQKNVVLAVYFFAFTGG' A
#
# COMPACT_ATOMS: atom_id res chain seq x y z
N MET A 1 20.57 -68.05 -30.74
CA MET A 1 20.20 -68.12 -29.31
C MET A 1 19.88 -66.70 -28.88
N LEU A 2 18.59 -66.46 -28.64
CA LEU A 2 17.93 -65.18 -28.40
C LEU A 2 17.88 -64.93 -26.88
N ALA A 3 18.07 -63.67 -26.42
CA ALA A 3 17.40 -63.02 -25.27
C ALA A 3 18.32 -62.09 -24.45
N ALA A 4 17.78 -60.90 -24.15
CA ALA A 4 17.96 -60.03 -22.97
C ALA A 4 17.64 -58.59 -23.43
N THR A 5 16.38 -58.12 -23.46
CA THR A 5 15.48 -57.76 -22.34
C THR A 5 16.17 -56.94 -21.26
N LEU A 6 15.82 -55.64 -21.14
CA LEU A 6 15.40 -54.92 -19.91
C LEU A 6 15.27 -53.41 -20.22
N CYS A 7 14.06 -52.89 -20.44
CA CYS A 7 13.29 -52.06 -19.47
C CYS A 7 14.09 -50.84 -18.94
N LEU A 8 13.80 -49.63 -19.44
CA LEU A 8 12.81 -48.66 -18.92
C LEU A 8 13.40 -47.69 -17.89
N GLY A 9 13.14 -46.39 -18.09
CA GLY A 9 13.12 -45.44 -16.98
C GLY A 9 13.76 -44.09 -17.28
N SER A 10 13.11 -43.26 -18.09
CA SER A 10 13.39 -41.82 -18.16
C SER A 10 13.12 -41.22 -16.78
N ALA A 11 14.16 -40.80 -16.06
CA ALA A 11 14.01 -40.05 -14.83
C ALA A 11 13.43 -38.67 -15.17
N VAL A 12 12.12 -38.51 -15.05
CA VAL A 12 11.49 -37.19 -15.02
C VAL A 12 11.76 -36.62 -13.63
N ALA A 13 12.79 -35.78 -13.54
CA ALA A 13 13.04 -34.97 -12.36
C ALA A 13 11.91 -33.92 -12.25
N PHE A 14 10.90 -34.20 -11.42
CA PHE A 14 10.00 -33.17 -10.94
C PHE A 14 10.79 -32.28 -9.96
N ALA A 15 11.34 -31.18 -10.49
CA ALA A 15 11.82 -30.09 -9.67
C ALA A 15 10.62 -29.50 -8.93
N GLN A 16 10.45 -29.86 -7.66
CA GLN A 16 9.52 -29.20 -6.76
C GLN A 16 10.07 -27.79 -6.49
N THR A 17 9.59 -26.81 -7.24
CA THR A 17 9.75 -25.41 -6.90
C THR A 17 8.99 -25.14 -5.61
N ALA A 18 9.71 -25.15 -4.49
CA ALA A 18 9.18 -24.68 -3.22
C ALA A 18 8.69 -23.23 -3.41
N PRO A 19 7.50 -22.85 -2.90
CA PRO A 19 7.06 -21.46 -2.95
C PRO A 19 8.05 -20.62 -2.13
N ALA A 20 8.66 -19.64 -2.79
CA ALA A 20 9.51 -18.66 -2.12
C ALA A 20 8.72 -17.99 -0.98
N PRO A 21 9.35 -17.67 0.16
CA PRO A 21 8.69 -16.92 1.23
C PRO A 21 8.15 -15.62 0.64
N ALA A 22 6.85 -15.39 0.82
CA ALA A 22 6.20 -14.18 0.37
C ALA A 22 6.96 -12.99 0.98
N ALA A 23 7.72 -12.27 0.15
CA ALA A 23 8.39 -11.05 0.56
C ALA A 23 7.34 -10.15 1.21
N ALA A 24 7.58 -9.75 2.46
CA ALA A 24 6.69 -8.87 3.20
C ALA A 24 6.48 -7.61 2.35
N ARG A 25 5.27 -7.43 1.81
CA ARG A 25 4.92 -6.20 1.11
C ARG A 25 5.16 -5.04 2.08
N PRO A 26 5.75 -3.91 1.65
CA PRO A 26 5.81 -2.71 2.47
C PRO A 26 4.41 -2.39 2.96
N GLN A 27 4.20 -2.58 4.26
CA GLN A 27 2.89 -2.39 4.85
C GLN A 27 2.67 -0.88 4.90
N ALA A 28 1.70 -0.39 4.14
CA ALA A 28 1.33 1.02 4.17
C ALA A 28 1.06 1.43 5.63
N PRO A 29 1.52 2.62 6.07
CA PRO A 29 1.36 3.05 7.46
C PRO A 29 -0.11 2.94 7.89
N ALA A 30 -0.34 2.31 9.03
CA ALA A 30 -1.69 2.17 9.56
C ALA A 30 -2.28 3.57 9.81
N VAL A 31 -3.39 3.88 9.14
CA VAL A 31 -4.13 5.13 9.35
C VAL A 31 -4.72 5.10 10.75
N LYS A 32 -4.24 5.98 11.63
CA LYS A 32 -4.81 6.15 12.97
C LYS A 32 -6.15 6.87 12.85
N THR A 33 -7.23 6.18 13.18
CA THR A 33 -8.59 6.73 13.16
C THR A 33 -8.95 7.51 14.42
N HIS A 34 -8.13 7.39 15.48
CA HIS A 34 -8.29 8.11 16.73
C HIS A 34 -7.03 8.94 17.00
N LEU A 35 -7.18 10.27 17.00
CA LEU A 35 -6.09 11.22 17.25
C LEU A 35 -6.24 11.81 18.66
N LYS A 36 -5.12 11.94 19.38
CA LYS A 36 -5.07 12.70 20.65
C LYS A 36 -4.28 13.98 20.46
N VAL A 37 -4.48 14.93 21.37
CA VAL A 37 -3.70 16.19 21.37
C VAL A 37 -2.21 15.88 21.45
N GLY A 38 -1.42 16.53 20.60
CA GLY A 38 0.02 16.31 20.47
C GLY A 38 0.42 15.20 19.50
N ASP A 39 -0.50 14.39 18.99
CA ASP A 39 -0.17 13.45 17.92
C ASP A 39 0.23 14.19 16.64
N VAL A 40 1.24 13.65 15.96
CA VAL A 40 1.59 14.13 14.62
C VAL A 40 0.42 13.83 13.68
N ALA A 41 -0.08 14.87 13.00
CA ALA A 41 -1.14 14.73 12.03
C ALA A 41 -0.72 13.78 10.89
N PRO A 42 -1.59 12.84 10.45
CA PRO A 42 -1.34 12.01 9.27
C PRO A 42 -1.15 12.88 8.04
N ASP A 43 -0.18 12.52 7.20
CA ASP A 43 0.05 13.24 5.95
C ASP A 43 -0.97 12.81 4.91
N PHE A 44 -1.58 13.78 4.23
CA PHE A 44 -2.59 13.56 3.20
C PHE A 44 -2.48 14.61 2.11
N GLU A 45 -3.10 14.31 0.96
CA GLU A 45 -3.16 15.17 -0.21
C GLU A 45 -4.61 15.42 -0.60
N LEU A 46 -4.95 16.68 -0.87
CA LEU A 46 -6.30 17.08 -1.28
C LEU A 46 -6.24 17.97 -2.53
N PRO A 47 -7.15 17.77 -3.49
CA PRO A 47 -7.35 18.72 -4.57
C PRO A 47 -7.97 20.01 -4.03
N GLY A 48 -7.42 21.14 -4.45
CA GLY A 48 -7.97 22.47 -4.22
C GLY A 48 -8.95 22.87 -5.33
N THR A 49 -9.72 23.92 -5.05
CA THR A 49 -10.65 24.51 -6.04
C THR A 49 -9.93 25.28 -7.15
N ASP A 50 -8.64 25.52 -7.01
CA ASP A 50 -7.78 26.18 -7.99
C ASP A 50 -7.12 25.18 -8.97
N GLY A 51 -7.48 23.90 -8.90
CA GLY A 51 -6.93 22.83 -9.73
C GLY A 51 -5.56 22.32 -9.28
N LYS A 52 -5.02 22.81 -8.16
CA LYS A 52 -3.75 22.30 -7.59
C LYS A 52 -4.04 21.22 -6.55
N THR A 53 -3.04 20.38 -6.31
CA THR A 53 -3.07 19.41 -5.20
C THR A 53 -2.17 19.90 -4.08
N TYR A 54 -2.69 19.86 -2.85
CA TYR A 54 -2.00 20.33 -1.66
C TYR A 54 -1.71 19.16 -0.74
N LYS A 55 -0.48 19.09 -0.24
CA LYS A 55 -0.05 18.09 0.73
C LYS A 55 0.10 18.71 2.10
N LEU A 56 -0.43 18.07 3.14
CA LEU A 56 -0.36 18.61 4.51
C LEU A 56 1.09 18.92 4.93
N SER A 57 2.05 18.07 4.58
CA SER A 57 3.46 18.26 4.90
C SER A 57 4.08 19.56 4.36
N GLN A 58 3.54 20.14 3.28
CA GLN A 58 4.06 21.38 2.68
C GLN A 58 3.94 22.59 3.63
N PHE A 59 2.98 22.54 4.56
CA PHE A 59 2.70 23.63 5.48
C PHE A 59 3.35 23.43 6.86
N LYS A 60 3.91 22.24 7.12
CA LYS A 60 4.49 21.89 8.42
C LYS A 60 5.65 22.83 8.77
N GLY A 61 5.57 23.46 9.93
CA GLY A 61 6.59 24.42 10.41
C GLY A 61 6.55 25.80 9.73
N GLN A 62 5.70 25.98 8.71
CA GLN A 62 5.57 27.25 8.00
C GLN A 62 4.26 27.97 8.35
N LYS A 63 3.17 27.23 8.53
CA LYS A 63 1.84 27.78 8.85
C LYS A 63 1.08 26.88 9.81
N ASN A 64 0.21 27.48 10.62
CA ASN A 64 -0.82 26.75 11.34
C ASN A 64 -1.92 26.34 10.35
N VAL A 65 -2.40 25.10 10.44
CA VAL A 65 -3.41 24.54 9.54
C VAL A 65 -4.55 23.96 10.36
N VAL A 66 -5.79 24.25 9.96
CA VAL A 66 -7.01 23.71 10.56
C VAL A 66 -7.74 22.91 9.48
N LEU A 67 -8.12 21.67 9.79
CA LEU A 67 -8.94 20.82 8.93
C LEU A 67 -10.38 20.86 9.41
N ALA A 68 -11.30 21.27 8.53
CA ALA A 68 -12.73 21.23 8.75
C ALA A 68 -13.41 20.45 7.62
N VAL A 69 -14.38 19.61 7.97
CA VAL A 69 -15.13 18.79 7.00
C VAL A 69 -16.59 19.22 7.03
N TYR A 70 -17.13 19.58 5.87
CA TYR A 70 -18.52 20.00 5.68
C TYR A 70 -19.21 19.01 4.73
N PHE A 71 -20.22 18.28 5.21
CA PHE A 71 -20.92 17.27 4.41
C PHE A 71 -21.88 17.89 3.38
N PHE A 72 -22.42 19.08 3.67
CA PHE A 72 -23.31 19.82 2.78
C PHE A 72 -22.94 21.30 2.80
N ALA A 73 -22.11 21.73 1.85
CA ALA A 73 -21.63 23.10 1.74
C ALA A 73 -22.44 23.91 0.71
N PHE A 74 -23.76 23.89 0.80
CA PHE A 74 -24.65 24.70 -0.04
C PHE A 74 -24.89 26.07 0.62
N THR A 75 -23.89 26.95 0.59
CA THR A 75 -24.03 28.31 1.15
C THR A 75 -24.51 29.27 0.06
N GLY A 76 -25.72 29.82 0.21
CA GLY A 76 -26.32 30.81 -0.69
C GLY A 76 -26.14 32.24 -0.17
N GLY A 77 -24.91 32.74 -0.23
CA GLY A 77 -24.58 34.15 -0.02
C GLY A 77 -24.58 34.93 -1.31
#